data_AF-A0A358UZK7-F1
#
_entry.id   AF-A0A358UZK7-F1
#
_cell.length_a   1.000
_cell.length_b   1.000
_cell.length_c   1.000
_cell.angle_alpha   90.00
_cell.angle_beta   90.00
_cell.angle_gamma   90.00
#
_symmetry.space_group_name_H-M   'P 1'
#
loop_
_entity.id
_entity.type
_entity.pdbx_description
1 polymer ?
#
loop_
_entity_poly.entity_id
_entity_poly.type
_entity_poly.pdbx_seq_one_letter_code
_entity_poly.pdbx_strand_id
1 'polypeptide(L)'
;MASALNNSSSPMSMLSYHALLLDDETRTKSFIDAISKHIHTDSVLLDIGTGTGVLAVAAAKMGAKVYAVERTDMIEFAKALAKKNNCKIEFIENDIANIDSSSIEPCDIVVSEMLGNVLLDETLITVMKNGKRFLKPDGVLIPCSARFHAALAWSPLLEKVSDFWKQERYGIDFSAFIENVSNDFYPDSSKETKILGEESFFKDLDLYKMSDECFEDKVKLSVRENCFANSILLWWSSKLCEDKELNLGPRKEWPKQHWYRTLLPITKKEFIANKFYGFTLVYDGKHPMQIWSWNLDGETHSTFFSVPPSKKRMENLLDKI
;
A
#
# COMPACT_ATOMS: atom_id res chain seq x y z
N MET A 1 -8.16 18.61 -7.30
CA MET A 1 -8.83 18.38 -8.61
C MET A 1 -8.08 17.24 -9.28
N ALA A 2 -8.85 16.22 -9.64
CA ALA A 2 -8.50 14.95 -10.29
C ALA A 2 -7.11 14.79 -10.94
N SER A 3 -6.47 13.68 -10.60
CA SER A 3 -5.31 13.09 -11.28
C SER A 3 -5.59 12.90 -12.77
N ALA A 4 -4.99 13.76 -13.60
CA ALA A 4 -5.10 13.69 -15.04
C ALA A 4 -4.02 12.78 -15.62
N LEU A 5 -4.20 11.46 -15.52
CA LEU A 5 -3.66 10.47 -16.44
C LEU A 5 -4.61 9.28 -16.50
N ASN A 6 -5.65 9.37 -17.34
CA ASN A 6 -6.28 8.21 -17.95
C ASN A 6 -7.10 8.66 -19.16
N ASN A 7 -6.53 8.49 -20.35
CA ASN A 7 -7.29 8.55 -21.59
C ASN A 7 -7.88 7.16 -21.86
N SER A 8 -9.21 7.13 -22.05
CA SER A 8 -10.07 6.01 -22.49
C SER A 8 -10.47 4.92 -21.48
N SER A 9 -11.42 5.24 -20.60
CA SER A 9 -12.50 4.34 -20.19
C SER A 9 -13.44 5.10 -19.25
N SER A 10 -14.74 4.78 -19.27
CA SER A 10 -15.67 5.14 -18.19
C SER A 10 -15.03 4.90 -16.82
N PRO A 11 -15.27 5.74 -15.79
CA PRO A 11 -14.78 5.45 -14.44
C PRO A 11 -15.19 4.03 -14.06
N MET A 12 -14.19 3.20 -13.74
CA MET A 12 -14.39 1.80 -13.40
C MET A 12 -15.42 1.72 -12.27
N SER A 13 -16.47 0.92 -12.45
CA SER A 13 -17.45 0.71 -11.37
C SER A 13 -16.78 0.07 -10.16
N MET A 14 -17.31 0.30 -8.95
CA MET A 14 -16.79 -0.34 -7.73
C MET A 14 -16.75 -1.87 -7.86
N LEU A 15 -17.76 -2.47 -8.49
CA LEU A 15 -17.80 -3.91 -8.71
C LEU A 15 -16.74 -4.38 -9.73
N SER A 16 -16.49 -3.59 -10.78
CA SER A 16 -15.40 -3.86 -11.75
C SER A 16 -14.03 -3.79 -11.09
N TYR A 17 -13.81 -2.86 -10.16
CA TYR A 17 -12.59 -2.80 -9.37
C TYR A 17 -12.45 -4.05 -8.49
N HIS A 18 -13.51 -4.45 -7.78
CA HIS A 18 -13.47 -5.68 -6.99
C HIS A 18 -13.27 -6.94 -7.84
N ALA A 19 -13.72 -6.96 -9.10
CA ALA A 19 -13.41 -8.07 -10.01
C ALA A 19 -11.90 -8.20 -10.28
N LEU A 20 -11.18 -7.07 -10.42
CA LEU A 20 -9.71 -7.07 -10.52
C LEU A 20 -9.08 -7.65 -9.24
N LEU A 21 -9.58 -7.25 -8.06
CA LEU A 21 -9.08 -7.77 -6.78
C LEU A 21 -9.34 -9.28 -6.59
N LEU A 22 -10.43 -9.79 -7.16
CA LEU A 22 -10.79 -11.21 -7.12
C LEU A 22 -10.02 -12.07 -8.13
N ASP A 23 -9.63 -11.49 -9.27
CA ASP A 23 -8.77 -12.16 -10.28
C ASP A 23 -7.33 -12.34 -9.76
N ASP A 24 -6.91 -11.55 -8.76
CA ASP A 24 -5.71 -11.78 -7.97
C ASP A 24 -5.90 -12.99 -7.02
N GLU A 25 -5.74 -14.19 -7.60
CA GLU A 25 -5.85 -15.43 -6.85
C GLU A 25 -4.76 -15.56 -5.78
N THR A 26 -3.57 -14.98 -6.00
CA THR A 26 -2.46 -15.06 -5.04
C THR A 26 -2.84 -14.34 -3.75
N ARG A 27 -3.34 -13.11 -3.87
CA ARG A 27 -3.92 -12.34 -2.76
C ARG A 27 -5.02 -13.14 -2.07
N THR A 28 -6.09 -13.47 -2.80
CA THR A 28 -7.30 -14.01 -2.19
C THR A 28 -7.05 -15.37 -1.51
N LYS A 29 -6.32 -16.29 -2.18
CA LYS A 29 -6.00 -17.60 -1.60
C LYS A 29 -5.08 -17.49 -0.39
N SER A 30 -4.11 -16.57 -0.39
CA SER A 30 -3.20 -16.41 0.75
C SER A 30 -3.93 -15.96 2.02
N PHE A 31 -4.90 -15.04 1.89
CA PHE A 31 -5.75 -14.63 3.02
C PHE A 31 -6.66 -15.77 3.50
N ILE A 32 -7.34 -16.47 2.59
CA ILE A 32 -8.19 -17.61 2.93
C ILE A 32 -7.38 -18.72 3.63
N ASP A 33 -6.20 -19.05 3.11
CA ASP A 33 -5.29 -20.04 3.70
C ASP A 33 -4.86 -19.62 5.12
N ALA A 34 -4.50 -18.35 5.31
CA ALA A 34 -4.11 -17.82 6.63
C ALA A 34 -5.28 -17.89 7.62
N ILE A 35 -6.48 -17.47 7.21
CA ILE A 35 -7.71 -17.58 8.02
C ILE A 35 -7.96 -19.03 8.42
N SER A 36 -7.88 -19.97 7.47
CA SER A 36 -8.21 -21.39 7.70
C SER A 36 -7.37 -22.06 8.80
N LYS A 37 -6.16 -21.55 9.06
CA LYS A 37 -5.26 -22.09 10.10
C LYS A 37 -5.65 -21.70 11.52
N HIS A 38 -6.46 -20.66 11.65
CA HIS A 38 -6.88 -20.13 12.93
C HIS A 38 -8.37 -20.37 13.22
N ILE A 39 -9.12 -20.87 12.23
CA ILE A 39 -10.52 -21.28 12.43
C ILE A 39 -10.58 -22.67 13.06
N HIS A 40 -11.30 -22.76 14.17
CA HIS A 40 -11.75 -23.96 14.83
C HIS A 40 -13.26 -23.85 15.10
N THR A 41 -13.84 -24.87 15.74
CA THR A 41 -15.24 -24.81 16.20
C THR A 41 -15.46 -23.55 17.05
N ASP A 42 -16.53 -22.82 16.74
CA ASP A 42 -16.94 -21.60 17.44
C ASP A 42 -15.98 -20.39 17.37
N SER A 43 -15.00 -20.40 16.45
CA SER A 43 -14.16 -19.21 16.23
C SER A 43 -14.99 -18.01 15.81
N VAL A 44 -14.65 -16.83 16.35
CA VAL A 44 -15.24 -15.54 15.98
C VAL A 44 -14.24 -14.77 15.13
N LEU A 45 -14.65 -14.37 13.93
CA LEU A 45 -13.85 -13.59 12.97
C LEU A 45 -14.49 -12.23 12.70
N LEU A 46 -13.67 -11.19 12.73
CA LEU A 46 -14.01 -9.84 12.27
C LEU A 46 -13.29 -9.53 10.96
N ASP A 47 -14.04 -9.30 9.89
CA ASP A 47 -13.55 -8.87 8.57
C ASP A 47 -13.83 -7.38 8.38
N ILE A 48 -12.77 -6.57 8.29
CA ILE A 48 -12.86 -5.10 8.21
C ILE A 48 -12.54 -4.62 6.80
N GLY A 49 -13.41 -3.80 6.22
CA GLY A 49 -13.35 -3.47 4.81
C GLY A 49 -13.73 -4.69 3.96
N THR A 50 -14.83 -5.37 4.32
CA THR A 50 -15.19 -6.67 3.74
C THR A 50 -15.41 -6.62 2.22
N GLY A 51 -15.71 -5.44 1.65
CA GLY A 51 -15.90 -5.25 0.22
C GLY A 51 -16.97 -6.18 -0.34
N THR A 52 -16.58 -7.14 -1.18
CA THR A 52 -17.50 -8.15 -1.74
C THR A 52 -17.93 -9.22 -0.74
N GLY A 53 -17.31 -9.30 0.44
CA GLY A 53 -17.57 -10.35 1.42
C GLY A 53 -16.82 -11.65 1.16
N VAL A 54 -15.82 -11.68 0.26
CA VAL A 54 -15.14 -12.94 -0.12
C VAL A 54 -14.45 -13.63 1.06
N LEU A 55 -13.78 -12.87 1.93
CA LEU A 55 -13.11 -13.42 3.12
C LEU A 55 -14.13 -13.79 4.19
N ALA A 56 -15.10 -12.92 4.47
CA ALA A 56 -16.22 -13.21 5.37
C ALA A 56 -17.00 -14.49 4.99
N VAL A 57 -17.34 -14.67 3.71
CA VAL A 57 -18.04 -15.87 3.22
C VAL A 57 -17.14 -17.10 3.29
N ALA A 58 -15.84 -16.99 3.00
CA ALA A 58 -14.90 -18.09 3.14
C ALA A 58 -14.81 -18.56 4.60
N ALA A 59 -14.67 -17.62 5.55
CA ALA A 59 -14.63 -17.91 6.98
C ALA A 59 -15.94 -18.54 7.48
N ALA A 60 -17.09 -18.02 7.06
CA ALA A 60 -18.39 -18.57 7.44
C ALA A 60 -18.58 -20.01 6.93
N LYS A 61 -18.09 -20.34 5.73
CA LYS A 61 -18.10 -21.71 5.20
C LYS A 61 -17.20 -22.67 6.00
N MET A 62 -16.19 -22.14 6.69
CA MET A 62 -15.33 -22.91 7.59
C MET A 62 -15.93 -23.08 9.00
N GLY A 63 -17.12 -22.52 9.26
CA GLY A 63 -17.86 -22.68 10.51
C GLY A 63 -17.64 -21.57 11.53
N ALA A 64 -16.90 -20.50 11.19
CA ALA A 64 -16.73 -19.36 12.07
C ALA A 64 -18.01 -18.52 12.19
N LYS A 65 -18.20 -17.91 13.36
CA LYS A 65 -19.11 -16.76 13.51
C LYS A 65 -18.41 -15.53 12.93
N VAL A 66 -19.06 -14.83 11.99
CA VAL A 66 -18.41 -13.72 11.26
C VAL A 66 -19.15 -12.41 11.47
N TYR A 67 -18.39 -11.38 11.84
CA TYR A 67 -18.76 -9.98 11.74
C TYR A 67 -18.06 -9.36 10.53
N ALA A 68 -18.83 -8.77 9.62
CA ALA A 68 -18.29 -8.14 8.40
C ALA A 68 -18.62 -6.65 8.41
N VAL A 69 -17.57 -5.82 8.51
CA VAL A 69 -17.66 -4.36 8.58
C VAL A 69 -17.29 -3.77 7.23
N GLU A 70 -18.17 -2.94 6.68
CA GLU A 70 -17.94 -2.22 5.43
C GLU A 70 -18.65 -0.86 5.52
N ARG A 71 -17.97 0.22 5.11
CA ARG A 71 -18.50 1.58 5.23
C ARG A 71 -19.17 2.09 3.94
N THR A 72 -19.04 1.35 2.85
CA THR A 72 -19.57 1.71 1.53
C THR A 72 -20.74 0.82 1.13
N ASP A 73 -21.45 1.21 0.07
CA ASP A 73 -22.55 0.44 -0.52
C ASP A 73 -22.16 -0.97 -1.00
N MET A 74 -20.85 -1.30 -1.01
CA MET A 74 -20.38 -2.67 -1.29
C MET A 74 -20.95 -3.71 -0.33
N ILE A 75 -21.35 -3.30 0.88
CA ILE A 75 -21.94 -4.21 1.86
C ILE A 75 -23.21 -4.91 1.33
N GLU A 76 -23.96 -4.28 0.42
CA GLU A 76 -25.13 -4.90 -0.21
C GLU A 76 -24.74 -6.06 -1.14
N PHE A 77 -23.62 -5.95 -1.85
CA PHE A 77 -23.05 -7.06 -2.62
C PHE A 77 -22.56 -8.19 -1.70
N ALA A 78 -21.94 -7.85 -0.57
CA ALA A 78 -21.51 -8.84 0.42
C ALA A 78 -22.70 -9.61 1.03
N LYS A 79 -23.79 -8.91 1.40
CA LYS A 79 -25.05 -9.52 1.86
C LYS A 79 -25.64 -10.45 0.81
N ALA A 80 -25.67 -10.03 -0.46
CA ALA A 80 -26.15 -10.84 -1.58
C ALA A 80 -25.30 -12.09 -1.80
N LEU A 81 -23.97 -11.97 -1.73
CA LEU A 81 -23.02 -13.08 -1.87
C LEU A 81 -23.21 -14.10 -0.74
N ALA A 82 -23.31 -13.65 0.52
CA ALA A 82 -23.54 -14.50 1.68
C ALA A 82 -24.86 -15.27 1.57
N LYS A 83 -25.95 -14.58 1.18
CA LYS A 83 -27.26 -15.20 0.93
C LYS A 83 -27.18 -16.28 -0.15
N LYS A 84 -26.49 -16.00 -1.27
CA LYS A 84 -26.33 -16.96 -2.37
C LYS A 84 -25.54 -18.21 -1.95
N ASN A 85 -24.66 -18.07 -0.98
CA ASN A 85 -23.82 -19.14 -0.45
C ASN A 85 -24.36 -19.76 0.86
N ASN A 86 -25.59 -19.42 1.26
CA ASN A 86 -26.23 -19.90 2.51
C ASN A 86 -25.37 -19.68 3.77
N CYS A 87 -24.63 -18.58 3.81
CA CYS A 87 -23.77 -18.22 4.95
C CYS A 87 -24.50 -17.21 5.85
N LYS A 88 -24.45 -17.43 7.17
CA LYS A 88 -24.94 -16.48 8.17
C LYS A 88 -23.78 -15.59 8.63
N ILE A 89 -23.87 -14.30 8.34
CA ILE A 89 -22.83 -13.30 8.66
C ILE A 89 -23.54 -12.07 9.26
N GLU A 90 -22.96 -11.50 10.31
CA GLU A 90 -23.43 -10.25 10.93
C GLU A 90 -22.77 -9.06 10.22
N PHE A 91 -23.54 -8.36 9.39
CA PHE A 91 -23.06 -7.23 8.61
C PHE A 91 -23.26 -5.91 9.37
N ILE A 92 -22.22 -5.08 9.41
CA ILE A 92 -22.24 -3.76 10.05
C ILE A 92 -21.81 -2.71 9.03
N GLU A 93 -22.74 -1.85 8.63
CA GLU A 93 -22.48 -0.76 7.70
C GLU A 93 -21.97 0.47 8.44
N ASN A 94 -20.66 0.52 8.69
CA ASN A 94 -20.02 1.62 9.42
C ASN A 94 -18.51 1.62 9.21
N ASP A 95 -17.85 2.71 9.60
CA ASP A 95 -16.40 2.73 9.78
C ASP A 95 -16.04 2.04 11.11
N ILE A 96 -15.04 1.15 11.10
CA ILE A 96 -14.59 0.43 12.30
C ILE A 96 -14.26 1.37 13.46
N ALA A 97 -13.77 2.58 13.17
CA ALA A 97 -13.46 3.58 14.19
C ALA A 97 -14.70 4.00 15.01
N ASN A 98 -15.89 3.97 14.41
CA ASN A 98 -17.15 4.46 14.97
C ASN A 98 -18.03 3.36 15.61
N ILE A 99 -17.61 2.10 15.55
CA ILE A 99 -18.36 0.98 16.15
C ILE A 99 -18.12 0.96 17.68
N ASP A 100 -19.15 0.66 18.48
CA ASP A 100 -18.95 0.51 19.93
C ASP A 100 -18.33 -0.86 20.25
N SER A 101 -17.45 -0.92 21.26
CA SER A 101 -16.78 -2.17 21.68
C SER A 101 -17.74 -3.29 22.09
N SER A 102 -18.98 -2.97 22.49
CA SER A 102 -20.02 -3.94 22.82
C SER A 102 -20.80 -4.48 21.62
N SER A 103 -20.60 -3.90 20.42
CA SER A 103 -21.34 -4.30 19.20
C SER A 103 -20.80 -5.58 18.55
N ILE A 104 -19.57 -5.97 18.87
CA ILE A 104 -18.89 -7.13 18.31
C ILE A 104 -18.30 -7.94 19.46
N GLU A 105 -18.53 -9.25 19.44
CA GLU A 105 -17.95 -10.16 20.43
C GLU A 105 -16.42 -10.21 20.31
N PRO A 106 -15.67 -10.49 21.40
CA PRO A 106 -14.23 -10.71 21.30
C PRO A 106 -13.89 -11.75 20.23
N CYS A 107 -13.03 -11.38 19.30
CA CYS A 107 -12.69 -12.14 18.09
C CYS A 107 -11.39 -12.93 18.27
N ASP A 108 -11.39 -14.17 17.81
CA ASP A 108 -10.17 -14.99 17.66
C ASP A 108 -9.33 -14.51 16.48
N ILE A 109 -9.98 -13.96 15.46
CA ILE A 109 -9.33 -13.48 14.23
C ILE A 109 -9.87 -12.09 13.90
N VAL A 110 -8.98 -11.13 13.68
CA VAL A 110 -9.31 -9.86 13.02
C VAL A 110 -8.53 -9.80 11.71
N VAL A 111 -9.25 -9.73 10.60
CA VAL A 111 -8.68 -9.67 9.26
C VAL A 111 -9.06 -8.37 8.57
N SER A 112 -8.10 -7.80 7.82
CA SER A 112 -8.34 -6.66 6.96
C SER A 112 -7.46 -6.74 5.73
N GLU A 113 -8.10 -6.73 4.56
CA GLU A 113 -7.42 -6.63 3.27
C GLU A 113 -7.50 -5.17 2.80
N MET A 114 -6.66 -4.31 3.40
CA MET A 114 -6.50 -2.89 3.05
C MET A 114 -5.02 -2.61 2.76
N LEU A 115 -4.35 -3.57 2.11
CA LEU A 115 -2.97 -3.42 1.67
C LEU A 115 -3.01 -2.60 0.38
N GLY A 116 -2.39 -1.42 0.38
CA GLY A 116 -2.33 -0.57 -0.80
C GLY A 116 -1.07 -0.78 -1.65
N ASN A 117 -0.93 -0.03 -2.75
CA ASN A 117 0.25 -0.17 -3.63
C ASN A 117 1.55 0.22 -2.93
N VAL A 118 1.48 1.23 -2.06
CA VAL A 118 2.59 1.65 -1.18
C VAL A 118 2.35 1.15 0.25
N LEU A 119 1.62 0.04 0.39
CA LEU A 119 1.17 -0.63 1.62
C LEU A 119 0.15 0.17 2.44
N LEU A 120 0.44 1.43 2.76
CA LEU A 120 -0.26 2.23 3.76
C LEU A 120 -1.34 3.17 3.19
N ASP A 121 -1.39 3.32 1.87
CA ASP A 121 -2.28 4.23 1.14
C ASP A 121 -3.78 3.94 1.31
N GLU A 122 -4.14 2.75 1.79
CA GLU A 122 -5.52 2.34 2.09
C GLU A 122 -5.84 2.32 3.60
N THR A 123 -5.17 3.13 4.42
CA THR A 123 -5.46 3.30 5.86
C THR A 123 -5.30 2.04 6.73
N LEU A 124 -4.47 1.09 6.27
CA LEU A 124 -4.18 -0.17 6.96
C LEU A 124 -3.91 0.00 8.46
N ILE A 125 -3.05 0.96 8.84
CA ILE A 125 -2.68 1.18 10.25
C ILE A 125 -3.90 1.55 11.08
N THR A 126 -4.72 2.49 10.59
CA THR A 126 -5.92 2.97 11.28
C THR A 126 -6.94 1.84 11.43
N VAL A 127 -7.16 1.06 10.36
CA VAL A 127 -8.09 -0.06 10.37
C VAL A 127 -7.65 -1.14 11.37
N MET A 128 -6.39 -1.57 11.29
CA MET A 128 -5.86 -2.62 12.18
C MET A 128 -5.84 -2.17 13.64
N LYS A 129 -5.49 -0.90 13.92
CA LYS A 129 -5.52 -0.32 15.26
C LYS A 129 -6.92 -0.32 15.86
N ASN A 130 -7.93 0.09 15.10
CA ASN A 130 -9.32 0.11 15.58
C ASN A 130 -9.91 -1.30 15.67
N GLY A 131 -9.57 -2.20 14.76
CA GLY A 131 -9.98 -3.61 14.79
C GLY A 131 -9.40 -4.38 15.97
N LYS A 132 -8.14 -4.11 16.33
CA LYS A 132 -7.44 -4.80 17.43
C LYS A 132 -8.17 -4.70 18.78
N ARG A 133 -8.97 -3.67 19.03
CA ARG A 133 -9.72 -3.55 20.29
C ARG A 133 -10.76 -4.66 20.49
N PHE A 134 -11.17 -5.34 19.41
CA PHE A 134 -12.06 -6.50 19.44
C PHE A 134 -11.30 -7.83 19.53
N LEU A 135 -9.97 -7.82 19.46
CA LEU A 135 -9.16 -9.03 19.46
C LEU A 135 -9.07 -9.62 20.88
N LYS A 136 -9.25 -10.94 21.00
CA LYS A 136 -8.95 -11.68 22.24
C LYS A 136 -7.44 -11.59 22.58
N PRO A 137 -7.04 -11.78 23.85
CA PRO A 137 -5.63 -11.77 24.24
C PRO A 137 -4.71 -12.73 23.45
N ASP A 138 -5.25 -13.87 23.00
CA ASP A 138 -4.61 -14.91 22.20
C ASP A 138 -5.07 -14.91 20.73
N GLY A 139 -5.86 -13.92 20.33
CA GLY A 139 -6.33 -13.77 18.96
C GLY A 139 -5.23 -13.33 17.99
N VAL A 140 -5.50 -13.51 16.70
CA VAL A 140 -4.57 -13.16 15.62
C VAL A 140 -5.07 -12.02 14.73
N LEU A 141 -4.14 -11.15 14.35
CA LEU A 141 -4.30 -10.16 13.29
C LEU A 141 -3.81 -10.74 11.96
N ILE A 142 -4.61 -10.58 10.90
CA ILE A 142 -4.25 -10.94 9.53
C ILE A 142 -4.44 -9.71 8.63
N PRO A 143 -3.37 -9.12 8.07
CA PRO A 143 -1.96 -9.46 8.25
C PRO A 143 -1.44 -9.22 9.69
N CYS A 144 -0.36 -9.91 10.06
CA CYS A 144 0.26 -9.78 11.38
C CYS A 144 1.43 -8.78 11.40
N SER A 145 2.13 -8.65 10.27
CA SER A 145 3.22 -7.69 10.11
C SER A 145 3.45 -7.33 8.65
N ALA A 146 4.13 -6.22 8.41
CA ALA A 146 4.56 -5.82 7.07
C ALA A 146 5.98 -5.23 7.09
N ARG A 147 6.62 -5.16 5.93
CA ARG A 147 7.97 -4.65 5.73
C ARG A 147 8.03 -3.86 4.44
N PHE A 148 8.78 -2.77 4.45
CA PHE A 148 9.21 -2.13 3.21
C PHE A 148 10.58 -2.65 2.81
N HIS A 149 10.81 -2.69 1.50
CA HIS A 149 12.05 -3.09 0.89
C HIS A 149 12.41 -2.07 -0.18
N ALA A 150 13.69 -1.76 -0.31
CA ALA A 150 14.20 -0.85 -1.30
C ALA A 150 15.48 -1.37 -1.94
N ALA A 151 15.66 -1.00 -3.21
CA ALA A 151 16.91 -1.17 -3.93
C ALA A 151 17.12 -0.01 -4.90
N LEU A 152 18.39 0.31 -5.17
CA LEU A 152 18.74 1.21 -6.28
C LEU A 152 18.30 0.59 -7.60
N ALA A 153 17.69 1.40 -8.46
CA ALA A 153 17.15 0.93 -9.72
C ALA A 153 17.29 1.96 -10.84
N TRP A 154 17.27 1.47 -12.06
CA TRP A 154 17.12 2.27 -13.26
C TRP A 154 15.80 1.93 -13.94
N SER A 155 14.97 2.94 -14.17
CA SER A 155 13.68 2.78 -14.82
C SER A 155 13.57 3.63 -16.08
N PRO A 156 13.26 3.03 -17.25
CA PRO A 156 13.02 3.79 -18.48
C PRO A 156 11.74 4.64 -18.39
N LEU A 157 10.78 4.26 -17.54
CA LEU A 157 9.57 5.06 -17.31
C LEU A 157 9.92 6.44 -16.75
N LEU A 158 10.80 6.51 -15.75
CA LEU A 158 11.21 7.78 -15.18
C LEU A 158 12.03 8.63 -16.15
N GLU A 159 12.83 8.01 -17.02
CA GLU A 159 13.51 8.76 -18.10
C GLU A 159 12.47 9.39 -19.03
N LYS A 160 11.50 8.61 -19.51
CA LYS A 160 10.43 9.09 -20.39
C LYS A 160 9.60 10.21 -19.74
N VAL A 161 9.28 10.07 -18.45
CA VAL A 161 8.57 11.11 -17.68
C VAL A 161 9.42 12.38 -17.59
N SER A 162 10.70 12.27 -17.22
CA SER A 162 11.61 13.41 -17.12
C SER A 162 11.78 14.13 -18.47
N ASP A 163 12.02 13.37 -19.54
CA ASP A 163 12.23 13.88 -20.89
C ASP A 163 10.96 14.56 -21.44
N PHE A 164 9.79 14.04 -21.08
CA PHE A 164 8.53 14.69 -21.42
C PHE A 164 8.48 16.11 -20.85
N TRP A 165 8.82 16.33 -19.58
CA TRP A 165 8.71 17.68 -19.00
C TRP A 165 9.84 18.63 -19.39
N LYS A 166 11.02 18.10 -19.79
CA LYS A 166 12.17 18.90 -20.23
C LYS A 166 12.09 19.37 -21.69
N GLN A 167 11.32 18.67 -22.52
CA GLN A 167 11.24 19.01 -23.93
C GLN A 167 10.32 20.22 -24.17
N GLU A 168 10.82 21.19 -24.94
CA GLU A 168 10.02 22.32 -25.43
C GLU A 168 8.87 21.82 -26.31
N ARG A 169 7.66 22.31 -26.06
CA ARG A 169 6.46 21.99 -26.85
C ARG A 169 5.72 23.28 -27.17
N TYR A 170 5.31 23.42 -28.43
CA TYR A 170 4.59 24.60 -28.88
C TYR A 170 5.35 25.93 -28.68
N GLY A 171 6.69 25.89 -28.65
CA GLY A 171 7.51 27.06 -28.29
C GLY A 171 7.52 27.40 -26.80
N ILE A 172 7.09 26.46 -25.94
CA ILE A 172 6.94 26.66 -24.50
C ILE A 172 7.84 25.66 -23.76
N ASP A 173 8.64 26.17 -22.84
CA ASP A 173 9.44 25.37 -21.92
C ASP A 173 8.57 24.90 -20.73
N PHE A 174 8.42 23.59 -20.58
CA PHE A 174 7.66 22.94 -19.51
C PHE A 174 8.54 22.49 -18.34
N SER A 175 9.85 22.80 -18.36
CA SER A 175 10.80 22.37 -17.33
C SER A 175 10.49 22.95 -15.94
N ALA A 176 9.68 24.01 -15.86
CA ALA A 176 9.15 24.54 -14.61
C ALA A 176 8.39 23.51 -13.75
N PHE A 177 7.92 22.40 -14.34
CA PHE A 177 7.21 21.33 -13.62
C PHE A 177 8.11 20.16 -13.19
N ILE A 178 9.40 20.18 -13.52
CA ILE A 178 10.31 19.07 -13.26
C ILE A 178 10.46 18.78 -11.75
N GLU A 179 10.38 19.83 -10.92
CA GLU A 179 10.44 19.70 -9.47
C GLU A 179 9.21 18.93 -8.95
N ASN A 180 8.00 19.29 -9.38
CA ASN A 180 6.78 18.58 -8.97
C ASN A 180 6.83 17.10 -9.36
N VAL A 181 7.25 16.84 -10.59
CA VAL A 181 7.33 15.49 -11.17
C VAL A 181 8.39 14.64 -10.45
N SER A 182 9.52 15.22 -10.07
CA SER A 182 10.57 14.49 -9.34
C SER A 182 10.17 14.18 -7.89
N ASN A 183 9.20 14.91 -7.35
CA ASN A 183 8.67 14.75 -6.01
C ASN A 183 7.44 13.81 -5.94
N ASP A 184 7.04 13.19 -7.05
CA ASP A 184 5.96 12.21 -7.10
C ASP A 184 6.51 10.77 -7.14
N PHE A 185 5.67 9.78 -6.85
CA PHE A 185 6.02 8.37 -7.05
C PHE A 185 5.29 7.79 -8.27
N TYR A 186 5.87 6.76 -8.88
CA TYR A 186 5.34 6.17 -10.11
C TYR A 186 5.14 4.66 -9.99
N PRO A 187 4.07 4.10 -10.60
CA PRO A 187 3.88 2.66 -10.63
C PRO A 187 4.91 1.99 -11.56
N ASP A 188 5.66 1.02 -11.04
CA ASP A 188 6.54 0.14 -11.83
C ASP A 188 5.74 -0.91 -12.59
N SER A 189 4.96 -0.44 -13.55
CA SER A 189 3.97 -1.25 -14.28
C SER A 189 4.54 -1.95 -15.53
N SER A 190 5.66 -1.47 -16.08
CA SER A 190 6.20 -1.99 -17.34
C SER A 190 7.13 -3.20 -17.19
N LYS A 191 7.55 -3.53 -15.95
CA LYS A 191 8.57 -4.57 -15.66
C LYS A 191 9.92 -4.36 -16.36
N GLU A 192 10.15 -3.18 -16.97
CA GLU A 192 11.41 -2.84 -17.64
C GLU A 192 12.45 -2.24 -16.66
N THR A 193 12.02 -1.96 -15.42
CA THR A 193 12.89 -1.44 -14.36
C THR A 193 13.98 -2.46 -14.02
N LYS A 194 15.23 -2.03 -14.13
CA LYS A 194 16.42 -2.79 -13.77
C LYS A 194 16.77 -2.53 -12.32
N ILE A 195 16.81 -3.59 -11.52
CA ILE A 195 17.29 -3.51 -10.15
C ILE A 195 18.81 -3.62 -10.18
N LEU A 196 19.47 -2.60 -9.64
CA LEU A 196 20.92 -2.45 -9.69
C LEU A 196 21.56 -2.73 -8.33
N GLY A 197 20.84 -2.39 -7.25
CA GLY A 197 21.30 -2.54 -5.89
C GLY A 197 20.89 -3.85 -5.23
N GLU A 198 21.53 -4.12 -4.10
CA GLU A 198 21.08 -5.17 -3.19
C GLU A 198 19.80 -4.74 -2.46
N GLU A 199 18.94 -5.71 -2.16
CA GLU A 199 17.72 -5.48 -1.38
C GLU A 199 18.09 -5.07 0.05
N SER A 200 17.53 -3.94 0.48
CA SER A 200 17.58 -3.48 1.86
C SER A 200 16.17 -3.34 2.39
N PHE A 201 15.92 -3.79 3.62
CA PHE A 201 14.60 -3.73 4.22
C PHE A 201 14.56 -2.73 5.36
N PHE A 202 13.40 -2.10 5.50
CA PHE A 202 13.06 -1.22 6.61
C PHE A 202 12.43 -2.04 7.73
N LYS A 203 12.54 -1.51 8.95
CA LYS A 203 12.02 -2.07 10.21
C LYS A 203 10.64 -2.71 10.05
N ASP A 204 10.49 -3.89 10.65
CA ASP A 204 9.23 -4.63 10.71
C ASP A 204 8.11 -3.77 11.32
N LEU A 205 7.06 -3.53 10.52
CA LEU A 205 5.80 -2.97 10.98
C LEU A 205 5.02 -4.07 11.70
N ASP A 206 5.16 -4.12 13.01
CA ASP A 206 4.39 -5.00 13.89
C ASP A 206 2.97 -4.43 14.09
N LEU A 207 1.99 -4.98 13.36
CA LEU A 207 0.62 -4.49 13.36
C LEU A 207 -0.09 -4.68 14.72
N TYR A 208 0.45 -5.50 15.62
CA TYR A 208 -0.03 -5.57 17.00
C TYR A 208 0.45 -4.37 17.83
N LYS A 209 1.58 -3.75 17.49
CA LYS A 209 2.19 -2.69 18.31
C LYS A 209 2.04 -1.29 17.72
N MET A 210 1.61 -1.16 16.46
CA MET A 210 1.49 0.14 15.81
C MET A 210 0.44 1.02 16.50
N SER A 211 0.91 2.16 17.02
CA SER A 211 0.08 3.20 17.61
C SER A 211 0.09 4.49 16.81
N ASP A 212 1.15 4.72 16.02
CA ASP A 212 1.38 5.93 15.23
C ASP A 212 1.22 5.65 13.73
N GLU A 213 0.65 6.61 13.03
CA GLU A 213 0.42 6.62 11.57
C GLU A 213 1.58 7.31 10.84
N CYS A 214 2.66 7.64 11.55
CA CYS A 214 3.89 8.20 10.99
C CYS A 214 5.07 7.27 11.25
N PHE A 215 6.00 7.16 10.31
CA PHE A 215 7.30 6.52 10.55
C PHE A 215 8.43 7.24 9.81
N GLU A 216 9.63 7.16 10.37
CA GLU A 216 10.89 7.50 9.71
C GLU A 216 11.83 6.31 9.94
N ASP A 217 12.44 5.82 8.88
CA ASP A 217 13.44 4.75 9.00
C ASP A 217 14.57 4.91 7.97
N LYS A 218 15.75 4.38 8.33
CA LYS A 218 17.02 4.61 7.64
C LYS A 218 17.72 3.29 7.32
N VAL A 219 18.05 3.12 6.06
CA VAL A 219 18.80 1.96 5.55
C VAL A 219 20.01 2.42 4.75
N LYS A 220 20.90 1.49 4.41
CA LYS A 220 22.01 1.74 3.51
C LYS A 220 21.82 0.93 2.25
N LEU A 221 21.85 1.58 1.09
CA LEU A 221 21.79 0.93 -0.21
C LEU A 221 23.21 0.75 -0.77
N SER A 222 23.42 -0.28 -1.57
CA SER A 222 24.69 -0.58 -2.24
C SER A 222 24.43 -1.17 -3.63
N VAL A 223 25.45 -1.13 -4.49
CA VAL A 223 25.47 -1.75 -5.82
C VAL A 223 26.71 -2.63 -5.96
N ARG A 224 26.63 -3.72 -6.73
CA ARG A 224 27.75 -4.66 -6.93
C ARG A 224 28.75 -4.20 -7.97
N GLU A 225 28.29 -3.41 -8.93
CA GLU A 225 29.06 -2.89 -10.05
C GLU A 225 28.77 -1.40 -10.20
N ASN A 226 29.68 -0.66 -10.83
CA ASN A 226 29.42 0.74 -11.15
C ASN A 226 28.24 0.84 -12.11
N CYS A 227 27.28 1.71 -11.79
CA CYS A 227 26.05 1.82 -12.57
C CYS A 227 25.45 3.23 -12.48
N PHE A 228 24.58 3.58 -13.44
CA PHE A 228 23.73 4.76 -13.34
C PHE A 228 22.33 4.37 -12.88
N ALA A 229 21.86 4.98 -11.80
CA ALA A 229 20.49 4.81 -11.29
C ALA A 229 19.73 6.14 -11.38
N ASN A 230 18.41 6.06 -11.60
CA ASN A 230 17.49 7.21 -11.62
C ASN A 230 16.27 7.01 -10.70
N SER A 231 16.24 5.89 -9.96
CA SER A 231 15.16 5.57 -9.02
C SER A 231 15.65 4.80 -7.81
N ILE A 232 14.91 4.91 -6.73
CA ILE A 232 14.79 3.83 -5.74
C ILE A 232 13.53 3.04 -6.10
N LEU A 233 13.66 1.73 -6.23
CA LEU A 233 12.52 0.83 -6.32
C LEU A 233 12.11 0.45 -4.90
N LEU A 234 10.88 0.76 -4.53
CA LEU A 234 10.25 0.45 -3.25
C LEU A 234 9.17 -0.62 -3.45
N TRP A 235 9.13 -1.62 -2.56
CA TRP A 235 8.05 -2.60 -2.50
C TRP A 235 7.81 -3.02 -1.05
N TRP A 236 6.80 -3.85 -0.82
CA TRP A 236 6.50 -4.37 0.50
C TRP A 236 6.33 -5.89 0.51
N SER A 237 6.51 -6.47 1.69
CA SER A 237 6.02 -7.80 2.03
C SER A 237 5.15 -7.75 3.27
N SER A 238 4.16 -8.63 3.36
CA SER A 238 3.25 -8.72 4.49
C SER A 238 3.07 -10.17 4.90
N LYS A 239 3.36 -10.45 6.17
CA LYS A 239 3.18 -11.76 6.77
C LYS A 239 1.73 -11.88 7.20
N LEU A 240 1.05 -12.93 6.72
CA LEU A 240 -0.34 -13.23 7.05
C LEU A 240 -0.43 -14.24 8.21
N CYS A 241 0.44 -15.26 8.20
CA CYS A 241 0.63 -16.22 9.28
C CYS A 241 2.06 -16.82 9.19
N GLU A 242 2.41 -17.81 10.01
CA GLU A 242 3.78 -18.33 10.15
C GLU A 242 4.50 -18.64 8.83
N ASP A 243 3.79 -19.28 7.90
CA ASP A 243 4.27 -19.82 6.62
C ASP A 243 3.60 -19.18 5.39
N LYS A 244 2.85 -18.06 5.57
CA LYS A 244 2.25 -17.32 4.46
C LYS A 244 2.67 -15.85 4.47
N GLU A 245 3.28 -15.42 3.38
CA GLU A 245 3.70 -14.04 3.14
C GLU A 245 3.28 -13.61 1.72
N LEU A 246 2.67 -12.44 1.60
CA LEU A 246 2.52 -11.71 0.34
C LEU A 246 3.76 -10.84 0.13
N ASN A 247 4.35 -10.84 -1.05
CA ASN A 247 5.62 -10.15 -1.29
C ASN A 247 5.71 -9.69 -2.75
N LEU A 248 5.79 -8.37 -2.93
CA LEU A 248 5.87 -7.69 -4.23
C LEU A 248 7.30 -7.58 -4.78
N GLY A 249 8.27 -8.19 -4.12
CA GLY A 249 9.67 -8.12 -4.49
C GLY A 249 9.98 -8.76 -5.84
N PRO A 250 11.17 -8.48 -6.38
CA PRO A 250 11.63 -9.04 -7.66
C PRO A 250 11.81 -10.56 -7.58
N ARG A 251 10.78 -11.32 -7.93
CA ARG A 251 10.83 -12.78 -8.05
C ARG A 251 11.13 -13.18 -9.50
N LYS A 252 11.73 -14.37 -9.69
CA LYS A 252 11.97 -14.96 -11.03
C LYS A 252 10.70 -15.03 -11.87
N GLU A 253 9.57 -15.32 -11.21
CA GLU A 253 8.23 -15.22 -11.79
C GLU A 253 7.46 -14.17 -11.00
N TRP A 254 7.02 -13.12 -11.71
CA TRP A 254 6.17 -12.08 -11.13
C TRP A 254 4.82 -12.72 -10.77
N PRO A 255 4.44 -12.81 -9.49
CA PRO A 255 3.12 -13.31 -9.15
C PRO A 255 2.09 -12.41 -9.83
N LYS A 256 1.01 -12.99 -10.38
CA LYS A 256 -0.13 -12.20 -10.87
C LYS A 256 -0.81 -11.58 -9.65
N GLN A 257 -0.27 -10.46 -9.21
CA GLN A 257 -0.79 -9.62 -8.16
C GLN A 257 -1.18 -8.28 -8.78
N HIS A 258 -2.28 -7.70 -8.30
CA HIS A 258 -2.80 -6.45 -8.85
C HIS A 258 -1.97 -5.23 -8.41
N TRP A 259 -1.29 -5.32 -7.26
CA TRP A 259 -0.38 -4.28 -6.79
C TRP A 259 0.86 -4.15 -7.70
N TYR A 260 1.36 -2.93 -7.78
CA TYR A 260 2.65 -2.63 -8.40
C TYR A 260 3.72 -2.31 -7.35
N ARG A 261 4.99 -2.33 -7.77
CA ARG A 261 6.08 -1.71 -7.00
C ARG A 261 6.13 -0.22 -7.29
N THR A 262 6.73 0.54 -6.39
CA THR A 262 6.74 1.99 -6.44
C THR A 262 8.13 2.50 -6.83
N LEU A 263 8.19 3.35 -7.83
CA LEU A 263 9.41 4.05 -8.24
C LEU A 263 9.44 5.39 -7.53
N LEU A 264 10.51 5.63 -6.77
CA LEU A 264 10.82 6.90 -6.14
C LEU A 264 11.94 7.57 -6.97
N PRO A 265 11.66 8.68 -7.69
CA PRO A 265 12.66 9.37 -8.48
C PRO A 265 13.88 9.82 -7.66
N ILE A 266 15.05 9.73 -8.28
CA ILE A 266 16.27 10.38 -7.81
C ILE A 266 17.00 11.01 -8.99
N THR A 267 17.88 11.96 -8.72
CA THR A 267 18.73 12.57 -9.73
C THR A 267 19.63 11.49 -10.31
N LYS A 268 19.56 11.33 -11.64
CA LYS A 268 20.38 10.36 -12.37
C LYS A 268 21.86 10.64 -12.14
N LYS A 269 22.56 9.69 -11.53
CA LYS A 269 24.00 9.79 -11.23
C LYS A 269 24.67 8.41 -11.22
N GLU A 270 25.99 8.41 -11.23
CA GLU A 270 26.79 7.19 -11.08
C GLU A 270 26.85 6.75 -9.61
N PHE A 271 26.69 5.44 -9.41
CA PHE A 271 26.87 4.74 -8.15
C PHE A 271 28.08 3.80 -8.29
N ILE A 272 28.91 3.78 -7.26
CA ILE A 272 30.19 3.07 -7.23
C ILE A 272 29.99 1.73 -6.52
N ALA A 273 30.55 0.68 -7.11
CA ALA A 273 30.53 -0.67 -6.57
C ALA A 273 30.96 -0.73 -5.10
N ASN A 274 30.20 -1.46 -4.28
CA ASN A 274 30.46 -1.71 -2.86
C ASN A 274 30.51 -0.47 -1.95
N LYS A 275 30.12 0.71 -2.46
CA LYS A 275 29.89 1.89 -1.63
C LYS A 275 28.48 1.84 -1.03
N PHE A 276 28.35 2.28 0.22
CA PHE A 276 27.05 2.45 0.88
C PHE A 276 26.54 3.88 0.71
N TYR A 277 25.24 3.98 0.43
CA TYR A 277 24.49 5.21 0.25
C TYR A 277 23.37 5.26 1.31
N GLY A 278 23.32 6.32 2.10
CA GLY A 278 22.30 6.49 3.14
C GLY A 278 20.96 6.78 2.50
N PHE A 279 19.95 5.97 2.83
CA PHE A 279 18.58 6.13 2.35
C PHE A 279 17.61 6.26 3.54
N THR A 280 16.79 7.31 3.53
CA THR A 280 15.75 7.52 4.54
C THR A 280 14.39 7.51 3.86
N LEU A 281 13.43 6.79 4.43
CA LEU A 281 12.02 6.82 4.04
C LEU A 281 11.19 7.36 5.19
N VAL A 282 10.32 8.31 4.89
CA VAL A 282 9.41 8.93 5.85
C VAL A 282 7.98 8.84 5.33
N TYR A 283 7.08 8.43 6.20
CA TYR A 283 5.65 8.45 5.98
C TYR A 283 4.98 9.31 7.06
N ASP A 284 4.14 10.25 6.62
CA ASP A 284 3.27 11.05 7.49
C ASP A 284 1.81 10.79 7.11
N GLY A 285 1.21 9.79 7.74
CA GLY A 285 -0.19 9.43 7.57
C GLY A 285 -1.18 10.37 8.26
N LYS A 286 -0.72 11.26 9.15
CA LYS A 286 -1.60 12.25 9.80
C LYS A 286 -1.94 13.40 8.87
N HIS A 287 -1.08 13.68 7.89
CA HIS A 287 -1.37 14.68 6.88
C HIS A 287 -2.53 14.18 5.98
N PRO A 288 -3.53 15.02 5.63
CA PRO A 288 -4.68 14.59 4.82
C PRO A 288 -4.34 14.00 3.45
N MET A 289 -3.15 14.30 2.93
CA MET A 289 -2.63 13.76 1.67
C MET A 289 -1.75 12.52 1.84
N GLN A 290 -1.51 12.04 3.07
CA GLN A 290 -0.61 10.93 3.39
C GLN A 290 0.77 11.08 2.73
N ILE A 291 1.61 11.93 3.33
CA ILE A 291 2.85 12.38 2.69
C ILE A 291 3.93 11.31 2.77
N TRP A 292 4.59 11.08 1.64
CA TRP A 292 5.79 10.25 1.53
C TRP A 292 6.97 11.13 1.22
N SER A 293 8.07 10.94 1.94
CA SER A 293 9.33 11.65 1.67
C SER A 293 10.48 10.67 1.66
N TRP A 294 11.46 10.90 0.79
CA TRP A 294 12.64 10.06 0.71
C TRP A 294 13.89 10.91 0.54
N ASN A 295 14.98 10.47 1.17
CA ASN A 295 16.28 11.12 1.10
C ASN A 295 17.37 10.11 0.72
N LEU A 296 18.17 10.44 -0.30
CA LEU A 296 19.33 9.65 -0.71
C LEU A 296 20.60 10.52 -0.67
N ASP A 297 21.47 10.29 0.31
CA ASP A 297 22.72 11.05 0.52
C ASP A 297 22.52 12.58 0.44
N GLY A 298 21.49 13.09 1.12
CA GLY A 298 21.21 14.53 1.20
C GLY A 298 20.26 15.07 0.12
N GLU A 299 20.03 14.31 -0.96
CA GLU A 299 18.99 14.64 -1.94
C GLU A 299 17.62 14.27 -1.39
N THR A 300 16.74 15.26 -1.17
CA THR A 300 15.41 15.07 -0.57
C THR A 300 14.30 15.29 -1.58
N HIS A 301 13.31 14.41 -1.55
CA HIS A 301 12.06 14.52 -2.28
C HIS A 301 10.87 14.24 -1.34
N SER A 302 9.71 14.81 -1.65
CA SER A 302 8.48 14.61 -0.88
C SER A 302 7.24 14.83 -1.74
N THR A 303 6.27 13.93 -1.64
CA THR A 303 4.97 14.07 -2.33
C THR A 303 4.22 15.33 -1.94
N PHE A 304 4.60 15.99 -0.85
CA PHE A 304 4.12 17.32 -0.53
C PHE A 304 4.41 18.34 -1.64
N PHE A 305 5.53 18.23 -2.35
CA PHE A 305 5.90 19.10 -3.49
C PHE A 305 5.37 18.60 -4.84
N SER A 306 4.76 17.42 -4.92
CA SER A 306 4.19 16.89 -6.18
C SER A 306 2.96 17.65 -6.67
N VAL A 307 2.21 18.26 -5.75
CA VAL A 307 0.97 18.99 -6.08
C VAL A 307 1.20 20.48 -6.24
N PRO A 308 0.38 21.17 -7.06
CA PRO A 308 0.41 22.62 -7.14
C PRO A 308 0.28 23.26 -5.75
N PRO A 309 1.06 24.31 -5.44
CA PRO A 309 0.99 24.95 -4.15
C PRO A 309 -0.40 25.57 -3.96
N SER A 310 -1.05 25.26 -2.83
CA SER A 310 -2.30 25.94 -2.46
C SER A 310 -2.03 27.42 -2.18
N LYS A 311 -3.05 28.29 -2.28
CA LYS A 311 -2.91 29.72 -1.93
C LYS A 311 -2.27 29.92 -0.55
N LYS A 312 -2.73 29.15 0.45
CA LYS A 312 -2.20 29.15 1.81
C LYS A 312 -0.71 28.74 1.91
N ARG A 313 -0.23 27.90 1.00
CA ARG A 313 1.19 27.50 0.93
C ARG A 313 2.05 28.58 0.28
N MET A 314 1.52 29.27 -0.73
CA MET A 314 2.20 30.39 -1.37
C MET A 314 2.39 31.57 -0.41
N GLU A 315 1.39 31.88 0.42
CA GLU A 315 1.45 32.94 1.44
C GLU A 315 2.59 32.70 2.44
N ASN A 316 2.72 31.48 2.97
CA ASN A 316 3.79 31.12 3.92
C ASN A 316 5.21 31.08 3.30
N LEU A 317 5.33 30.99 1.97
CA LEU A 317 6.62 31.04 1.27
C LEU A 317 7.05 32.48 0.99
N LEU A 318 6.11 33.39 0.77
CA LEU A 318 6.37 34.82 0.59
C LEU A 318 6.82 35.49 1.89
N ASP A 319 6.37 35.00 3.06
CA ASP A 319 6.84 35.47 4.37
C ASP A 319 8.29 35.04 4.70
N LYS A 320 8.94 34.26 3.82
CA LYS A 320 10.33 33.80 3.95
C LYS A 320 11.27 34.41 2.90
N ILE A 321 10.81 35.36 2.10
CA ILE A 321 11.59 36.17 1.13
C ILE A 321 11.63 37.61 1.64
#